data_AF-A0A4R4RYI1-F1
#
_entry.id   AF-A0A4R4RYI1-F1
#
_cell.length_a   1.000
_cell.length_b   1.000
_cell.length_c   1.000
_cell.angle_alpha   90.00
_cell.angle_beta   90.00
_cell.angle_gamma   90.00
#
_symmetry.space_group_name_H-M   'P 1'
#
loop_
_entity.id
_entity.type
_entity.pdbx_description
1 polymer ?
#
loop_
_entity_poly.entity_id
_entity_poly.type
_entity_poly.pdbx_seq_one_letter_code
_entity_poly.pdbx_strand_id
1 'polypeptide(L)'
;MNTNQAHFNAEVGAASEFGRPLMVSTLTLAIAIGQSVIDTTQNAFANLGLDEVRLTAPVYAGDTLWSESLVLEKRESKSRPQAGIVTIRTRTLNQHGGEVLSFVRTFYIHRRGADAARSLFPTAKEPLSRRGTADS
;
A
#
# COMPACT_ATOMS: atom_id res chain seq x y z
N MET A 1 -16.83 8.64 -3.89
CA MET A 1 -17.45 8.08 -2.67
C MET A 1 -18.25 6.86 -3.08
N ASN A 2 -18.06 5.70 -2.43
CA ASN A 2 -18.89 4.52 -2.69
C ASN A 2 -20.24 4.71 -1.96
N THR A 3 -21.35 4.54 -2.67
CA THR A 3 -22.72 4.74 -2.17
C THR A 3 -23.49 3.45 -1.90
N ASN A 4 -22.84 2.28 -2.00
CA ASN A 4 -23.44 1.00 -1.65
C ASN A 4 -23.64 0.90 -0.13
N GLN A 5 -24.89 0.74 0.28
CA GLN A 5 -25.32 0.69 1.68
C GLN A 5 -24.69 -0.44 2.48
N ALA A 6 -24.25 -1.53 1.84
CA ALA A 6 -23.55 -2.63 2.49
C ALA A 6 -22.29 -2.20 3.26
N HIS A 7 -21.76 -1.00 2.99
CA HIS A 7 -20.54 -0.48 3.61
C HIS A 7 -20.77 0.54 4.74
N PHE A 8 -22.01 0.94 5.01
CA PHE A 8 -22.29 1.98 6.02
C PHE A 8 -23.65 1.89 6.71
N ASN A 9 -24.63 1.18 6.14
CA ASN A 9 -25.95 1.03 6.74
C ASN A 9 -26.01 -0.25 7.58
N ALA A 10 -26.12 -0.10 8.90
CA ALA A 10 -26.17 -1.21 9.85
C ALA A 10 -27.35 -2.16 9.58
N GLU A 11 -28.51 -1.65 9.18
CA GLU A 11 -29.71 -2.48 8.95
C GLU A 11 -29.59 -3.32 7.68
N VAL A 12 -28.97 -2.77 6.63
CA VAL A 12 -28.64 -3.54 5.42
C VAL A 12 -27.61 -4.63 5.75
N GLY A 13 -26.62 -4.32 6.60
CA GLY A 13 -25.65 -5.29 7.08
C GLY A 13 -26.30 -6.43 7.88
N ALA A 14 -27.15 -6.09 8.85
CA ALA A 14 -27.84 -7.04 9.71
C ALA A 14 -28.79 -7.98 8.94
N ALA A 15 -29.45 -7.48 7.89
CA ALA A 15 -30.32 -8.27 7.02
C ALA A 15 -29.57 -9.10 5.95
N SER A 16 -28.25 -8.91 5.81
CA SER A 16 -27.43 -9.64 4.82
C SER A 16 -26.90 -10.96 5.36
N GLU A 17 -26.45 -11.84 4.46
CA GLU A 17 -25.73 -13.08 4.80
C GLU A 17 -24.44 -12.88 5.62
N PHE A 18 -23.91 -11.65 5.66
CA PHE A 18 -22.72 -11.28 6.44
C PHE A 18 -23.05 -10.82 7.88
N GLY A 19 -24.32 -10.52 8.18
CA GLY A 19 -24.81 -10.11 9.50
C GLY A 19 -24.33 -8.74 10.01
N ARG A 20 -23.49 -8.03 9.25
CA ARG A 20 -22.96 -6.69 9.58
C ARG A 20 -22.35 -6.01 8.34
N PRO A 21 -22.19 -4.68 8.34
CA PRO A 21 -21.59 -3.97 7.21
C PRO A 21 -20.16 -4.40 6.88
N LEU A 22 -19.86 -4.51 5.59
CA LEU A 22 -18.54 -4.87 5.07
C LEU A 22 -17.69 -3.62 4.85
N MET A 23 -16.38 -3.71 5.10
CA MET A 23 -15.44 -2.71 4.61
C MET A 23 -15.42 -2.71 3.08
N VAL A 24 -15.45 -1.52 2.48
CA VAL A 24 -15.37 -1.39 1.03
C VAL A 24 -14.02 -1.91 0.53
N SER A 25 -14.05 -2.80 -0.46
CA SER A 25 -12.87 -3.50 -0.97
C SER A 25 -11.75 -2.59 -1.45
N THR A 26 -12.09 -1.45 -2.05
CA THR A 26 -11.10 -0.46 -2.52
C THR A 26 -10.34 0.20 -1.37
N LEU A 27 -10.95 0.32 -0.18
CA LEU A 27 -10.25 0.80 1.01
C LEU A 27 -9.29 -0.26 1.54
N THR A 28 -9.69 -1.53 1.58
CA THR A 28 -8.78 -2.64 1.91
C THR A 28 -7.57 -2.66 0.98
N LEU A 29 -7.79 -2.49 -0.33
CA LEU A 29 -6.72 -2.39 -1.32
C LEU A 29 -5.81 -1.18 -1.09
N ALA A 30 -6.39 0.00 -0.79
CA ALA A 30 -5.62 1.20 -0.50
C ALA A 30 -4.75 1.04 0.75
N ILE A 31 -5.27 0.40 1.81
CA ILE A 31 -4.53 0.08 3.03
C ILE A 31 -3.36 -0.85 2.70
N ALA A 32 -3.61 -1.95 1.99
CA ALA A 32 -2.58 -2.93 1.65
C ALA A 32 -1.47 -2.35 0.76
N ILE A 33 -1.84 -1.56 -0.25
CA ILE A 33 -0.86 -0.84 -1.07
C ILE A 33 -0.06 0.12 -0.19
N GLY A 34 -0.74 0.91 0.66
CA GLY A 34 -0.12 1.85 1.59
C GLY A 34 0.90 1.20 2.52
N GLN A 35 0.55 0.07 3.15
CA GLN A 35 1.44 -0.70 4.01
C GLN A 35 2.70 -1.17 3.28
N SER A 36 2.59 -1.57 2.01
CA SER A 36 3.75 -2.02 1.21
C SER A 36 4.70 -0.90 0.77
N VAL A 37 4.30 0.38 0.86
CA VAL A 37 5.04 1.49 0.20
C VAL A 37 6.47 1.59 0.70
N ILE A 38 6.67 1.52 2.02
CA ILE A 38 7.98 1.76 2.64
C ILE A 38 9.05 0.80 2.12
N ASP A 39 8.67 -0.46 1.84
CA ASP A 39 9.59 -1.51 1.40
C ASP A 39 9.70 -1.64 -0.13
N THR A 40 8.72 -1.12 -0.87
CA THR A 40 8.58 -1.41 -2.31
C THR A 40 8.63 -0.18 -3.21
N THR A 41 7.77 0.81 -2.94
CA THR A 41 7.48 1.91 -3.89
C THR A 41 7.79 3.29 -3.34
N GLN A 42 8.44 3.41 -2.18
CA GLN A 42 8.86 4.70 -1.60
C GLN A 42 9.65 5.57 -2.60
N ASN A 43 10.43 4.93 -3.49
CA ASN A 43 11.22 5.59 -4.54
C ASN A 43 10.71 5.28 -5.96
N ALA A 44 9.55 4.63 -6.08
CA ALA A 44 8.91 4.40 -7.36
C ALA A 44 8.19 5.67 -7.81
N PHE A 45 8.16 5.92 -9.12
CA PHE A 45 7.47 7.10 -9.65
C PHE A 45 6.06 6.77 -10.15
N ALA A 46 5.85 5.55 -10.65
CA ALA A 46 4.50 5.11 -11.02
C ALA A 46 4.34 3.59 -10.88
N ASN A 47 3.12 3.19 -10.49
CA ASN A 47 2.61 1.86 -10.77
C ASN A 47 2.25 1.77 -12.25
N LEU A 48 2.75 0.73 -12.91
CA LEU A 48 2.50 0.42 -14.32
C LEU A 48 1.30 -0.51 -14.52
N GLY A 49 0.99 -1.31 -13.50
CA GLY A 49 -0.11 -2.27 -13.55
C GLY A 49 -0.51 -2.74 -12.16
N LEU A 50 -1.80 -3.07 -12.04
CA LEU A 50 -2.38 -3.75 -10.89
C LEU A 50 -3.24 -4.88 -11.45
N ASP A 51 -2.77 -6.10 -11.26
CA ASP A 51 -3.29 -7.31 -11.87
C ASP A 51 -3.74 -8.29 -10.78
N GLU A 52 -4.55 -9.27 -11.15
CA GLU A 52 -4.94 -10.39 -10.28
C GLU A 52 -5.49 -9.97 -8.89
N VAL A 53 -6.25 -8.88 -8.81
CA VAL A 53 -6.88 -8.46 -7.55
C VAL A 53 -7.94 -9.49 -7.14
N ARG A 54 -7.73 -10.14 -6.00
CA ARG A 54 -8.63 -11.14 -5.40
C ARG A 54 -9.08 -10.67 -4.02
N LEU A 55 -10.38 -10.61 -3.79
CA LEU A 55 -11.00 -10.31 -2.49
C LEU A 55 -11.49 -11.64 -1.90
N THR A 56 -10.62 -12.32 -1.17
CA THR A 56 -10.78 -13.73 -0.80
C THR A 56 -11.66 -13.95 0.41
N ALA A 57 -11.80 -12.95 1.28
CA ALA A 57 -12.65 -13.00 2.46
C ALA A 57 -13.20 -11.59 2.80
N PRO A 58 -14.36 -11.49 3.47
CA PRO A 58 -14.89 -10.22 3.94
C PRO A 58 -13.96 -9.58 4.97
N VAL A 59 -13.90 -8.24 4.96
CA VAL A 59 -13.22 -7.43 5.96
C VAL A 59 -14.26 -6.59 6.67
N TYR A 60 -14.12 -6.43 7.97
CA TYR A 60 -15.06 -5.69 8.79
C TYR A 60 -14.36 -4.61 9.62
N ALA A 61 -15.13 -3.62 10.08
CA ALA A 61 -14.64 -2.64 11.04
C ALA A 61 -14.13 -3.34 12.32
N GLY A 62 -12.92 -2.99 12.76
CA GLY A 62 -12.26 -3.63 13.90
C GLY A 62 -11.30 -4.77 13.53
N ASP A 63 -11.30 -5.25 12.27
CA ASP A 63 -10.26 -6.17 11.81
C ASP A 63 -8.89 -5.48 11.81
N THR A 64 -7.85 -6.25 12.13
CA THR A 64 -6.46 -5.80 12.00
C THR A 64 -5.84 -6.43 10.75
N LEU A 65 -5.17 -5.62 9.94
CA LEU A 65 -4.63 -6.04 8.65
C LEU A 65 -3.10 -5.99 8.62
N TRP A 66 -2.47 -7.04 8.11
CA TRP A 66 -1.04 -7.10 7.79
C TRP A 66 -0.86 -7.44 6.32
N SER A 67 0.05 -6.76 5.64
CA SER A 67 0.40 -7.06 4.26
C SER A 67 1.85 -7.49 4.15
N GLU A 68 2.09 -8.44 3.26
CA GLU A 68 3.43 -8.87 2.89
C GLU A 68 3.55 -8.98 1.37
N SER A 69 4.75 -8.70 0.87
CA SER A 69 5.03 -8.65 -0.57
C SER A 69 6.19 -9.57 -0.94
N LEU A 70 6.06 -10.28 -2.05
CA LEU A 70 7.09 -11.09 -2.67
C LEU A 70 7.46 -10.53 -4.04
N VAL A 71 8.74 -10.32 -4.29
CA VAL A 71 9.24 -9.95 -5.64
C VAL A 71 9.15 -11.17 -6.55
N LEU A 72 8.40 -11.04 -7.64
CA LEU A 72 8.24 -12.09 -8.65
C LEU A 72 9.24 -11.92 -9.81
N GLU A 73 9.41 -10.68 -10.27
CA GLU A 73 10.28 -10.37 -11.42
C GLU A 73 10.95 -9.01 -11.22
N LYS A 74 12.16 -8.87 -11.76
CA LYS A 74 12.81 -7.59 -11.98
C LYS A 74 13.47 -7.56 -13.36
N ARG A 75 13.35 -6.43 -14.05
CA ARG A 75 14.04 -6.21 -15.33
C ARG A 75 14.41 -4.75 -15.52
N GLU A 76 15.35 -4.50 -16.41
CA GLU A 76 15.70 -3.14 -16.80
C GLU A 76 14.62 -2.51 -17.68
N SER A 77 14.42 -1.20 -17.55
CA SER A 77 13.54 -0.45 -18.45
C SER A 77 14.28 -0.10 -19.74
N LYS A 78 13.72 -0.51 -20.89
CA LYS A 78 14.27 -0.20 -22.22
C LYS A 78 14.15 1.29 -22.57
N SER A 79 13.13 1.98 -22.06
CA SER A 79 12.86 3.40 -22.37
C SER A 79 13.27 4.37 -21.27
N ARG A 80 13.63 3.87 -20.08
CA ARG A 80 14.08 4.69 -18.94
C ARG A 80 15.39 4.10 -18.39
N PRO A 81 16.56 4.48 -18.93
CA PRO A 81 17.84 3.85 -18.59
C PRO A 81 18.17 3.85 -17.09
N GLN A 82 17.70 4.88 -16.37
CA GLN A 82 17.90 5.06 -14.93
C GLN A 82 16.89 4.30 -14.05
N ALA A 83 16.02 3.47 -14.62
CA ALA A 83 14.97 2.77 -13.90
C ALA A 83 14.98 1.25 -14.14
N GLY A 84 14.51 0.51 -13.13
CA GLY A 84 14.09 -0.87 -13.23
C GLY A 84 12.57 -0.99 -13.18
N ILE A 85 12.05 -2.10 -13.66
CA ILE A 85 10.65 -2.51 -13.54
C ILE A 85 10.62 -3.73 -12.62
N VAL A 86 9.78 -3.66 -11.59
CA VAL A 86 9.63 -4.71 -10.58
C VAL A 86 8.17 -5.13 -10.51
N THR A 87 7.95 -6.43 -10.50
CA THR A 87 6.63 -7.05 -10.31
C THR A 87 6.63 -7.75 -8.96
N ILE A 88 5.64 -7.44 -8.12
CA ILE A 88 5.46 -8.05 -6.81
C ILE A 88 4.09 -8.70 -6.70
N ARG A 89 3.98 -9.77 -5.92
CA ARG A 89 2.70 -10.24 -5.37
C ARG A 89 2.59 -9.72 -3.95
N THR A 90 1.44 -9.17 -3.60
CA THR A 90 1.12 -8.80 -2.21
C THR A 90 -0.09 -9.59 -1.75
N ARG A 91 -0.06 -10.09 -0.53
CA ARG A 91 -1.25 -10.60 0.17
C ARG A 91 -1.47 -9.83 1.46
N THR A 92 -2.71 -9.80 1.91
CA THR A 92 -3.13 -9.18 3.17
C THR A 92 -3.87 -10.19 4.01
N LEU A 93 -3.46 -10.29 5.27
CA LEU A 93 -4.01 -11.20 6.27
C LEU A 93 -4.79 -10.40 7.31
N ASN A 94 -5.83 -11.02 7.89
CA ASN A 94 -6.50 -10.50 9.09
C ASN A 94 -5.88 -11.05 10.39
N GLN A 95 -6.43 -10.66 11.54
CA GLN A 95 -5.99 -11.11 12.88
C GLN A 95 -6.08 -12.62 13.12
N HIS A 96 -6.81 -13.35 12.27
CA HIS A 96 -6.94 -14.81 12.33
C HIS A 96 -5.97 -15.51 11.36
N GLY A 97 -5.11 -14.76 10.66
CA GLY A 97 -4.18 -15.29 9.66
C GLY A 97 -4.84 -15.64 8.32
N GLY A 98 -6.12 -15.32 8.12
CA GLY A 98 -6.83 -15.56 6.86
C GLY A 98 -6.48 -14.51 5.80
N GLU A 99 -6.19 -14.95 4.58
CA GLU A 99 -6.01 -14.03 3.44
C GLU A 99 -7.34 -13.37 3.09
N VAL A 100 -7.36 -12.03 3.09
CA VAL A 100 -8.55 -11.22 2.75
C VAL A 100 -8.42 -10.53 1.40
N LEU A 101 -7.18 -10.33 0.94
CA LEU A 101 -6.86 -9.66 -0.32
C LEU A 101 -5.52 -10.17 -0.85
N SER A 102 -5.43 -10.41 -2.16
CA SER A 102 -4.15 -10.48 -2.87
C SER A 102 -4.19 -9.77 -4.21
N PHE A 103 -3.02 -9.35 -4.69
CA PHE A 103 -2.86 -8.70 -5.98
C PHE A 103 -1.41 -8.80 -6.48
N VAL A 104 -1.23 -8.66 -7.79
CA VAL A 104 0.07 -8.47 -8.44
C VAL A 104 0.21 -7.00 -8.82
N ARG A 105 1.34 -6.38 -8.47
CA ARG A 105 1.61 -4.97 -8.78
C ARG A 105 2.93 -4.85 -9.53
N THR A 106 2.88 -4.16 -10.66
CA THR A 106 4.07 -3.83 -11.45
C THR A 106 4.32 -2.34 -11.36
N PHE A 107 5.55 -1.93 -11.06
CA PHE A 107 5.93 -0.52 -10.98
C PHE A 107 7.32 -0.30 -11.54
N TYR A 108 7.64 0.95 -11.89
CA TYR A 108 9.02 1.33 -12.18
C TYR A 108 9.61 2.14 -11.04
N ILE A 109 10.87 1.84 -10.75
CA ILE A 109 11.62 2.42 -9.65
C ILE A 109 13.00 2.85 -10.15
N HIS A 110 13.45 4.01 -9.72
CA HIS A 110 14.77 4.51 -10.07
C HIS A 110 15.86 3.64 -9.44
N ARG A 111 16.95 3.42 -10.18
CA ARG A 111 18.13 2.74 -9.64
C ARG A 111 18.79 3.63 -8.59
N ARG A 112 19.53 2.99 -7.68
CA ARG A 112 20.39 3.69 -6.73
C ARG A 112 21.36 4.60 -7.50
N GLY A 113 21.44 5.87 -7.11
CA GLY A 113 22.32 6.86 -7.75
C GLY A 113 21.73 7.54 -8.99
N ALA A 114 20.52 7.20 -9.42
CA ALA A 114 19.84 7.96 -10.46
C ALA A 114 19.52 9.39 -9.95
N ASP A 115 19.84 10.42 -10.75
CA ASP A 115 19.54 11.81 -10.41
C ASP A 115 18.05 12.04 -10.10
N ALA A 116 17.17 11.31 -10.81
CA ALA A 116 15.72 11.35 -10.60
C ALA A 116 15.25 10.73 -9.27
N ALA A 117 16.13 10.02 -8.54
CA ALA A 117 15.88 9.51 -7.20
C ALA A 117 16.39 10.43 -6.09
N ARG A 118 16.98 11.59 -6.43
CA ARG A 118 17.52 12.51 -5.41
C ARG A 118 16.38 13.05 -4.53
N SER A 119 16.64 13.16 -3.24
CA SER A 119 15.72 13.85 -2.34
C SER A 119 15.62 15.32 -2.75
N LEU A 120 14.38 15.79 -2.92
CA LEU A 120 14.07 17.22 -3.10
C LEU A 120 13.65 17.86 -1.78
N PHE A 121 13.90 17.19 -0.65
CA PHE A 121 13.60 17.77 0.65
C PHE A 121 14.40 19.06 0.83
N PRO A 122 13.73 20.20 1.13
CA PRO A 122 14.42 21.46 1.22
C PRO A 122 15.37 21.47 2.40
N THR A 123 16.49 22.18 2.26
CA THR A 123 17.32 22.52 3.42
C THR A 123 16.67 23.69 4.14
N ALA A 124 16.30 23.50 5.41
CA ALA A 124 15.79 24.59 6.24
C ALA A 124 16.87 25.66 6.39
N LYS A 125 16.52 26.94 6.22
CA LYS A 125 17.44 28.06 6.48
C LYS A 125 17.94 28.05 7.92
N GLU A 126 17.06 27.66 8.84
CA GLU A 126 17.34 27.46 10.24
C GLU A 126 16.95 26.01 10.59
N PRO A 127 17.93 25.10 10.77
CA PRO A 127 17.64 23.74 11.18
C PRO A 127 17.01 23.67 12.57
N LEU A 128 16.17 22.66 12.81
CA LEU A 128 15.72 22.35 14.16
C LEU A 128 16.93 22.03 15.04
N SER A 129 17.17 22.83 16.08
CA SER A 129 18.08 22.48 17.17
C SER A 129 17.31 21.72 18.25
N ARG A 130 17.98 20.80 18.95
CA ARG A 130 17.42 20.22 20.18
C ARG A 130 17.26 21.38 21.17
N ARG A 131 16.05 21.60 21.71
CA ARG A 131 15.88 22.53 22.84
C ARG A 131 16.83 22.09 23.96
N GLY A 132 17.55 23.05 24.53
CA GLY A 132 18.74 22.84 25.34
C GLY A 132 18.65 21.65 26.30
N THR A 133 19.60 20.72 26.17
CA THR A 133 20.21 20.16 27.37
C THR A 133 20.97 21.32 28.00
N ALA A 134 20.32 22.02 28.94
CA ALA A 134 21.07 22.80 29.90
C ALA A 134 22.05 21.82 30.55
N ASP A 135 23.34 22.11 30.44
CA ASP A 135 24.37 21.44 31.22
C ASP A 135 23.93 21.41 32.69
N SER A 136 23.82 20.21 33.24
CA SER A 136 23.70 19.92 34.66
C SER A 136 24.90 19.09 35.09
#